data_AF-A0A354YSN3-F1
#
_entry.id   AF-A0A354YSN3-F1
#
_cell.length_a   1.000
_cell.length_b   1.000
_cell.length_c   1.000
_cell.angle_alpha   90.00
_cell.angle_beta   90.00
_cell.angle_gamma   90.00
#
_symmetry.space_group_name_H-M   'P 1'
#
loop_
_entity.id
_entity.type
_entity.pdbx_description
1 polymer ?
#
loop_
_entity_poly.entity_id
_entity_poly.type
_entity_poly.pdbx_seq_one_letter_code
_entity_poly.pdbx_strand_id
1 'polypeptide(L)'
;MAELFLLKAEIMDVYEQVKKENNCELDFAVGTMLELPRACIMADEIAREAEFFSFGTNDLTQTTFGFSRDDAEGKFIPIYLEKKIIKDNPFAVLDRKGVGSLMRLAVEKARSVKKDILMGICGEHGGEPSSIEFCHIVGLDYVSCSPYRIPVARLAAAQASLLNK
;
A
#
# COMPACT_ATOMS: atom_id res chain seq x y z
N MET A 1 13.06 -13.63 3.12
CA MET A 1 12.87 -13.25 1.70
C MET A 1 14.16 -12.65 1.11
N ALA A 2 14.70 -13.20 0.02
CA ALA A 2 16.04 -12.84 -0.50
C ALA A 2 16.09 -11.52 -1.31
N GLU A 3 15.00 -11.14 -1.99
CA GLU A 3 15.01 -10.02 -2.94
C GLU A 3 15.24 -8.66 -2.27
N LEU A 4 14.39 -8.28 -1.30
CA LEU A 4 14.54 -7.01 -0.58
C LEU A 4 15.89 -6.92 0.15
N PHE A 5 16.35 -8.04 0.73
CA PHE A 5 17.63 -8.09 1.43
C PHE A 5 18.80 -7.74 0.50
N LEU A 6 18.84 -8.32 -0.71
CA LEU A 6 19.89 -8.04 -1.69
C LEU A 6 19.87 -6.58 -2.14
N LEU A 7 18.70 -6.05 -2.49
CA LEU A 7 18.56 -4.65 -2.94
C LEU A 7 18.90 -3.67 -1.80
N LYS A 8 18.51 -3.98 -0.57
CA LYS A 8 18.89 -3.16 0.60
C LYS A 8 20.40 -3.12 0.78
N ALA A 9 21.08 -4.26 0.64
CA ALA A 9 22.54 -4.31 0.72
C ALA A 9 23.20 -3.41 -0.35
N GLU A 10 22.72 -3.48 -1.59
CA GLU A 10 23.21 -2.61 -2.68
C GLU A 10 23.00 -1.12 -2.39
N ILE A 11 21.83 -0.73 -1.84
CA ILE A 11 21.56 0.65 -1.43
C ILE A 11 22.55 1.10 -0.35
N MET A 12 22.80 0.24 0.65
CA MET A 12 23.72 0.56 1.75
C MET A 12 25.17 0.67 1.29
N ASP A 13 25.60 -0.16 0.33
CA ASP A 13 26.95 -0.08 -0.25
C ASP A 13 27.18 1.27 -0.95
N VAL A 14 26.21 1.73 -1.74
CA VAL A 14 26.26 3.05 -2.38
C VAL A 14 26.23 4.17 -1.34
N TYR A 15 25.38 4.05 -0.32
CA TYR A 15 25.33 5.03 0.76
C TYR A 15 26.68 5.17 1.47
N GLU A 16 27.33 4.06 1.82
CA GLU A 16 28.63 4.07 2.49
C GLU A 16 29.74 4.69 1.61
N GLN A 17 29.67 4.51 0.29
CA GLN A 17 30.57 5.19 -0.64
C GLN A 17 30.33 6.70 -0.63
N VAL A 18 29.08 7.14 -0.81
CA VAL A 18 28.71 8.57 -0.85
C VAL A 18 29.02 9.26 0.49
N LYS A 19 28.77 8.59 1.61
CA LYS A 19 29.09 9.05 2.97
C LYS A 19 30.58 9.33 3.13
N LYS A 20 31.44 8.43 2.64
CA LYS A 20 32.91 8.59 2.68
C LYS A 20 33.39 9.74 1.79
N GLU A 21 32.85 9.85 0.59
CA GLU A 21 33.24 10.88 -0.38
C GLU A 21 32.84 12.30 0.07
N ASN A 22 31.67 12.44 0.69
CA ASN A 22 31.09 13.74 1.03
C ASN A 22 31.21 14.09 2.51
N ASN A 23 31.68 13.17 3.35
CA ASN A 23 31.74 13.30 4.80
C ASN A 23 30.41 13.79 5.41
N CYS A 24 29.30 13.25 4.90
CA CYS A 24 27.95 13.59 5.33
C CYS A 24 27.17 12.34 5.75
N GLU A 25 26.36 12.47 6.79
CA GLU A 25 25.48 11.41 7.29
C GLU A 25 24.04 11.78 6.95
N LEU A 26 23.32 10.82 6.36
CA LEU A 26 21.91 10.96 6.03
C LEU A 26 21.11 10.06 6.95
N ASP A 27 20.04 10.62 7.52
CA ASP A 27 19.00 9.84 8.17
C ASP A 27 17.96 9.46 7.11
N PHE A 28 17.89 8.16 6.79
CA PHE A 28 16.96 7.62 5.81
C PHE A 28 16.55 6.21 6.20
N ALA A 29 15.40 5.78 5.68
CA ALA A 29 14.84 4.46 5.89
C ALA A 29 14.70 3.72 4.56
N VAL A 30 14.95 2.42 4.57
CA VAL A 30 14.71 1.54 3.42
C VAL A 30 13.46 0.71 3.67
N GLY A 31 12.41 0.99 2.91
CA GLY A 31 11.15 0.26 2.94
C GLY A 31 10.88 -0.49 1.63
N THR A 32 9.66 -0.99 1.49
CA THR A 32 9.24 -1.63 0.24
C THR A 32 7.77 -1.41 -0.04
N MET A 33 7.38 -1.59 -1.31
CA MET A 33 6.00 -1.57 -1.71
C MET A 33 5.36 -2.94 -1.47
N LEU A 34 4.18 -2.96 -0.85
CA LEU A 34 3.34 -4.16 -0.76
C LEU A 34 2.28 -4.11 -1.86
N GLU A 35 2.68 -4.60 -3.03
CA GLU A 35 1.87 -4.55 -4.25
C GLU A 35 1.64 -5.92 -4.89
N LEU A 36 2.23 -6.98 -4.31
CA LEU A 36 2.04 -8.37 -4.73
C LEU A 36 1.33 -9.17 -3.62
N PRO A 37 0.40 -10.07 -3.95
CA PRO A 37 -0.27 -10.91 -2.97
C PRO A 37 0.71 -11.74 -2.15
N ARG A 38 1.79 -12.25 -2.78
CA ARG A 38 2.85 -12.97 -2.09
C ARG A 38 3.56 -12.09 -1.05
N ALA A 39 3.79 -10.81 -1.34
CA ALA A 39 4.40 -9.89 -0.39
C ALA A 39 3.50 -9.68 0.84
N CYS A 40 2.19 -9.57 0.63
CA CYS A 40 1.23 -9.47 1.73
C CYS A 40 1.19 -10.72 2.61
N ILE A 41 1.22 -11.91 1.99
CA ILE A 41 1.24 -13.20 2.71
C ILE A 41 2.53 -13.39 3.53
N MET A 42 3.64 -12.87 3.04
CA MET A 42 4.98 -13.01 3.65
C MET A 42 5.45 -11.75 4.38
N ALA A 43 4.54 -10.85 4.74
CA ALA A 43 4.87 -9.53 5.27
C ALA A 43 5.68 -9.57 6.58
N ASP A 44 5.55 -10.63 7.38
CA ASP A 44 6.34 -10.92 8.57
C ASP A 44 7.83 -11.15 8.24
N GLU A 45 8.14 -11.87 7.18
CA GLU A 45 9.52 -12.02 6.73
C GLU A 45 10.08 -10.71 6.17
N ILE A 46 9.28 -9.98 5.38
CA ILE A 46 9.71 -8.72 4.77
C ILE A 46 9.98 -7.67 5.86
N ALA A 47 9.15 -7.62 6.91
CA ALA A 47 9.24 -6.63 7.99
C ALA A 47 10.53 -6.74 8.82
N ARG A 48 11.25 -7.86 8.74
CA ARG A 48 12.59 -8.01 9.32
C ARG A 48 13.60 -7.08 8.64
N GLU A 49 13.46 -6.89 7.33
CA GLU A 49 14.39 -6.10 6.52
C GLU A 49 13.89 -4.68 6.27
N ALA A 50 12.58 -4.51 6.01
CA ALA A 50 11.97 -3.23 5.71
C ALA A 50 11.73 -2.38 6.96
N GLU A 51 11.91 -1.07 6.83
CA GLU A 51 11.64 -0.08 7.88
C GLU A 51 10.25 0.55 7.76
N PHE A 52 9.66 0.50 6.57
CA PHE A 52 8.27 0.89 6.33
C PHE A 52 7.67 0.11 5.16
N PHE A 53 6.34 0.09 5.08
CA PHE A 53 5.60 -0.42 3.92
C PHE A 53 4.73 0.66 3.28
N SER A 54 4.63 0.61 1.96
CA SER A 54 3.63 1.36 1.20
C SER A 54 2.80 0.39 0.37
N PHE A 55 1.49 0.34 0.59
CA PHE A 55 0.61 -0.49 -0.23
C PHE A 55 0.44 0.14 -1.62
N GLY A 56 0.95 -0.55 -2.63
CA GLY A 56 0.73 -0.26 -4.06
C GLY A 56 -0.58 -0.89 -4.50
N THR A 57 -1.70 -0.29 -4.10
CA THR A 57 -3.01 -0.94 -4.26
C THR A 57 -3.50 -1.05 -5.69
N ASN A 58 -2.94 -0.29 -6.64
CA ASN A 58 -3.24 -0.45 -8.06
C ASN A 58 -2.78 -1.84 -8.54
N ASP A 59 -1.49 -2.13 -8.40
CA ASP A 59 -0.89 -3.42 -8.79
C ASP A 59 -1.35 -4.57 -7.90
N LEU A 60 -1.58 -4.31 -6.60
CA LEU A 60 -2.17 -5.32 -5.71
C LEU A 60 -3.58 -5.70 -6.17
N THR A 61 -4.38 -4.74 -6.64
CA THR A 61 -5.70 -5.01 -7.21
C THR A 61 -5.57 -5.80 -8.51
N GLN A 62 -4.66 -5.38 -9.41
CA GLN A 62 -4.44 -6.08 -10.68
C GLN A 62 -4.12 -7.56 -10.45
N THR A 63 -3.18 -7.84 -9.57
CA THR A 63 -2.71 -9.20 -9.29
C THR A 63 -3.67 -10.02 -8.43
N THR A 64 -4.48 -9.38 -7.59
CA THR A 64 -5.52 -10.06 -6.80
C THR A 64 -6.73 -10.46 -7.66
N PHE A 65 -7.19 -9.57 -8.54
CA PHE A 65 -8.31 -9.84 -9.44
C PHE A 65 -7.88 -10.61 -10.70
N GLY A 66 -6.59 -10.60 -11.04
CA GLY A 66 -6.11 -11.06 -12.35
C GLY A 66 -6.52 -10.11 -13.49
N PHE A 67 -6.66 -8.83 -13.20
CA PHE A 67 -7.07 -7.81 -14.16
C PHE A 67 -5.86 -6.99 -14.62
N SER A 68 -5.59 -6.99 -15.92
CA SER A 68 -4.82 -5.91 -16.53
C SER A 68 -5.68 -4.66 -16.52
N ARG A 69 -5.24 -3.59 -15.85
CA ARG A 69 -6.05 -2.36 -15.70
C ARG A 69 -6.42 -1.75 -17.06
N ASP A 70 -5.42 -1.60 -17.93
CA ASP A 70 -5.57 -1.00 -19.26
C ASP A 70 -6.55 -1.79 -20.14
N ASP A 71 -6.57 -3.11 -20.00
CA ASP A 71 -7.51 -3.97 -20.73
C ASP A 71 -8.89 -3.99 -20.09
N ALA A 72 -8.96 -4.00 -18.76
CA ALA A 72 -10.21 -4.20 -18.03
C ALA A 72 -11.12 -2.98 -18.08
N GLU A 73 -10.56 -1.77 -17.88
CA GLU A 73 -11.33 -0.52 -17.79
C GLU A 73 -12.12 -0.23 -19.08
N GLY A 74 -11.52 -0.48 -20.25
CA GLY A 74 -12.15 -0.20 -21.54
C GLY A 74 -13.01 -1.34 -22.11
N LYS A 75 -12.86 -2.58 -21.62
CA LYS A 75 -13.47 -3.76 -22.26
C LYS A 75 -14.61 -4.35 -21.46
N PHE A 76 -14.38 -4.78 -20.21
CA PHE A 76 -15.37 -5.59 -19.49
C PHE A 76 -15.80 -5.04 -18.12
N ILE A 77 -15.06 -4.10 -17.51
CA ILE A 77 -15.51 -3.44 -16.26
C ILE A 77 -16.88 -2.76 -16.42
N PRO A 78 -17.17 -2.00 -17.51
CA PRO A 78 -18.49 -1.41 -17.69
C PRO A 78 -19.60 -2.47 -17.75
N ILE A 79 -19.35 -3.59 -18.42
CA ILE A 79 -20.28 -4.71 -18.53
C ILE A 79 -20.51 -5.35 -17.15
N TYR A 80 -19.46 -5.49 -16.34
CA TYR A 80 -19.55 -6.06 -14.99
C TYR A 80 -20.36 -5.15 -14.05
N LEU A 81 -20.22 -3.83 -14.18
CA LEU A 81 -21.02 -2.85 -13.43
C LEU A 81 -22.49 -2.87 -13.85
N GLU A 82 -22.76 -2.87 -15.16
CA GLU A 82 -24.13 -2.94 -15.70
C GLU A 82 -24.85 -4.22 -15.25
N LYS A 83 -24.15 -5.35 -15.31
CA LYS A 83 -24.65 -6.66 -14.87
C LYS A 83 -24.62 -6.84 -13.36
N LYS A 84 -24.15 -5.85 -12.59
CA LYS A 84 -24.00 -5.89 -11.13
C LYS A 84 -23.17 -7.09 -10.63
N ILE A 85 -22.20 -7.54 -11.43
CA ILE A 85 -21.22 -8.56 -11.05
C ILE A 85 -20.26 -7.96 -10.02
N ILE A 86 -19.86 -6.70 -10.22
CA ILE A 86 -19.14 -5.89 -9.25
C ILE A 86 -19.96 -4.64 -8.93
N LYS A 87 -19.80 -4.13 -7.72
CA LYS A 87 -20.52 -2.93 -7.25
C LYS A 87 -19.87 -1.65 -7.75
N ASP A 88 -18.55 -1.58 -7.63
CA ASP A 88 -17.73 -0.41 -7.92
C ASP A 88 -16.53 -0.84 -8.77
N ASN A 89 -15.91 0.08 -9.51
CA ASN A 89 -14.65 -0.21 -10.21
C ASN A 89 -13.55 -0.43 -9.15
N PRO A 90 -12.93 -1.62 -9.08
CA PRO A 90 -11.96 -1.95 -8.04
C PRO A 90 -10.65 -1.16 -8.12
N PHE A 91 -10.39 -0.45 -9.23
CA PHE A 91 -9.25 0.47 -9.38
C PHE A 91 -9.53 1.89 -8.90
N ALA A 92 -10.79 2.20 -8.60
CA ALA A 92 -11.21 3.50 -8.07
C ALA A 92 -11.62 3.40 -6.58
N VAL A 93 -12.33 2.33 -6.22
CA VAL A 93 -12.78 2.05 -4.86
C VAL A 93 -12.15 0.73 -4.42
N LEU A 94 -11.42 0.76 -3.31
CA LEU A 94 -10.73 -0.41 -2.79
C LEU A 94 -11.71 -1.56 -2.52
N ASP A 95 -11.44 -2.73 -3.11
CA ASP A 95 -12.13 -3.96 -2.76
C ASP A 95 -11.75 -4.39 -1.34
N ARG A 96 -12.59 -4.03 -0.37
CA ARG A 96 -12.35 -4.35 1.05
C ARG A 96 -12.33 -5.86 1.34
N LYS A 97 -12.97 -6.71 0.52
CA LYS A 97 -13.12 -8.15 0.79
C LYS A 97 -11.97 -8.98 0.25
N GLY A 98 -11.51 -8.73 -0.97
CA GLY A 98 -10.35 -9.41 -1.55
C GLY A 98 -9.07 -8.67 -1.21
N VAL A 99 -8.81 -7.56 -1.88
CA VAL A 99 -7.58 -6.76 -1.73
C VAL A 99 -7.39 -6.30 -0.28
N GLY A 100 -8.46 -5.82 0.36
CA GLY A 100 -8.45 -5.40 1.75
C GLY A 100 -8.10 -6.52 2.75
N SER A 101 -8.44 -7.77 2.44
CA SER A 101 -8.05 -8.91 3.29
C SER A 101 -6.54 -9.18 3.21
N LEU A 102 -5.92 -8.98 2.03
CA LEU A 102 -4.46 -9.05 1.90
C LEU A 102 -3.78 -7.91 2.66
N MET A 103 -4.32 -6.70 2.57
CA MET A 103 -3.80 -5.56 3.34
C MET A 103 -3.87 -5.82 4.85
N ARG A 104 -5.01 -6.32 5.35
CA ARG A 104 -5.17 -6.66 6.77
C ARG A 104 -4.17 -7.72 7.23
N LEU A 105 -4.06 -8.82 6.47
CA LEU A 105 -3.10 -9.89 6.74
C LEU A 105 -1.67 -9.35 6.81
N ALA A 106 -1.30 -8.49 5.87
CA ALA A 106 0.02 -7.89 5.81
C ALA A 106 0.30 -7.02 7.03
N VAL A 107 -0.65 -6.16 7.44
CA VAL A 107 -0.54 -5.33 8.64
C VAL A 107 -0.34 -6.18 9.89
N GLU A 108 -1.17 -7.22 10.07
CA GLU A 108 -1.10 -8.11 11.23
C GLU A 108 0.26 -8.83 11.30
N LYS A 109 0.71 -9.41 10.18
CA LYS A 109 2.01 -10.09 10.07
C LYS A 109 3.19 -9.15 10.30
N ALA A 110 3.18 -7.98 9.68
CA ALA A 110 4.23 -6.98 9.84
C ALA A 110 4.39 -6.57 11.31
N ARG A 111 3.29 -6.22 11.97
CA ARG A 111 3.28 -5.75 13.36
C ARG A 111 3.57 -6.85 14.38
N SER A 112 3.36 -8.11 14.03
CA SER A 112 3.82 -9.24 14.84
C SER A 112 5.35 -9.32 14.96
N VAL A 113 6.07 -8.75 13.99
CA VAL A 113 7.54 -8.73 13.94
C VAL A 113 8.08 -7.37 14.37
N LYS A 114 7.49 -6.28 13.87
CA LYS A 114 7.90 -4.91 14.14
C LYS A 114 6.66 -4.06 14.44
N LYS A 115 6.35 -3.91 15.73
CA LYS A 115 5.10 -3.28 16.22
C LYS A 115 4.86 -1.88 15.65
N ASP A 116 5.91 -1.09 15.57
CA ASP A 116 5.85 0.33 15.17
C ASP A 116 6.35 0.55 13.73
N ILE A 117 6.29 -0.50 12.88
CA ILE A 117 6.60 -0.34 11.45
C ILE A 117 5.60 0.63 10.81
N LEU A 118 6.13 1.66 10.14
CA LEU A 118 5.31 2.64 9.44
C LEU A 118 4.69 2.00 8.21
N MET A 119 3.37 2.11 8.06
CA MET A 119 2.62 1.55 6.94
C MET A 119 1.66 2.56 6.36
N GLY A 120 1.75 2.81 5.06
CA GLY A 120 0.79 3.64 4.36
C GLY A 120 0.31 3.04 3.06
N ILE A 121 -0.49 3.81 2.34
CA ILE A 121 -1.02 3.46 1.01
C ILE A 121 -0.72 4.59 0.04
N CYS A 122 -0.40 4.23 -1.20
CA CYS A 122 -0.26 5.17 -2.31
C CYS A 122 -1.20 4.81 -3.46
N GLY A 123 -1.46 5.80 -4.34
CA GLY A 123 -2.25 5.63 -5.55
C GLY A 123 -3.66 6.18 -5.45
N GLU A 124 -4.54 5.71 -6.34
CA GLU A 124 -5.88 6.27 -6.52
C GLU A 124 -6.75 6.11 -5.26
N HIS A 125 -6.69 4.93 -4.64
CA HIS A 125 -7.41 4.60 -3.42
C HIS A 125 -7.02 5.48 -2.22
N GLY A 126 -5.80 6.02 -2.18
CA GLY A 126 -5.36 6.92 -1.12
C GLY A 126 -6.11 8.25 -1.09
N GLY A 127 -6.88 8.58 -2.14
CA GLY A 127 -7.73 9.76 -2.22
C GLY A 127 -9.23 9.47 -2.27
N GLU A 128 -9.66 8.22 -2.10
CA GLU A 128 -11.07 7.82 -2.14
C GLU A 128 -11.61 7.62 -0.71
N PRO A 129 -12.67 8.33 -0.29
CA PRO A 129 -13.11 8.36 1.11
C PRO A 129 -13.38 7.01 1.77
N SER A 130 -14.04 6.08 1.07
CA SER A 130 -14.31 4.74 1.60
C SER A 130 -13.02 3.93 1.76
N SER A 131 -12.09 4.06 0.83
CA SER A 131 -10.80 3.39 0.87
C SER A 131 -9.94 3.93 2.03
N ILE A 132 -9.97 5.24 2.26
CA ILE A 132 -9.29 5.89 3.39
C ILE A 132 -9.88 5.42 4.73
N GLU A 133 -11.20 5.34 4.83
CA GLU A 133 -11.87 4.79 6.01
C GLU A 133 -11.39 3.35 6.28
N PHE A 134 -11.31 2.51 5.24
CA PHE A 134 -10.80 1.15 5.40
C PHE A 134 -9.34 1.15 5.86
N CYS A 135 -8.48 2.00 5.31
CA CYS A 135 -7.09 2.15 5.74
C CYS A 135 -6.99 2.51 7.22
N HIS A 136 -7.86 3.40 7.70
CA HIS A 136 -7.97 3.71 9.12
C HIS A 136 -8.38 2.48 9.95
N ILE A 137 -9.41 1.74 9.52
CA ILE A 137 -9.90 0.54 10.21
C ILE A 137 -8.82 -0.55 10.32
N VAL A 138 -8.03 -0.76 9.26
CA VAL A 138 -6.92 -1.74 9.32
C VAL A 138 -5.67 -1.18 10.00
N GLY A 139 -5.69 0.10 10.40
CA GLY A 139 -4.64 0.72 11.20
C GLY A 139 -3.41 1.16 10.42
N LEU A 140 -3.55 1.60 9.17
CA LEU A 140 -2.46 2.30 8.45
C LEU A 140 -2.16 3.65 9.11
N ASP A 141 -0.91 4.08 9.01
CA ASP A 141 -0.38 5.30 9.61
C ASP A 141 -0.58 6.53 8.72
N TYR A 142 -0.60 6.35 7.40
CA TYR A 142 -0.85 7.44 6.45
C TYR A 142 -1.51 6.98 5.14
N VAL A 143 -2.11 7.95 4.46
CA VAL A 143 -2.57 7.83 3.07
C VAL A 143 -1.84 8.84 2.21
N SER A 144 -1.47 8.45 0.99
CA SER A 144 -0.81 9.30 0.01
C SER A 144 -1.63 9.36 -1.28
N CYS A 145 -1.92 10.57 -1.75
CA CYS A 145 -2.78 10.82 -2.91
C CYS A 145 -2.28 12.02 -3.74
N SER A 146 -2.86 12.20 -4.93
CA SER A 146 -2.53 13.33 -5.79
C SER A 146 -2.84 14.68 -5.11
N PRO A 147 -2.09 15.76 -5.43
CA PRO A 147 -2.18 17.02 -4.70
C PRO A 147 -3.60 17.59 -4.54
N TYR A 148 -4.41 17.51 -5.60
CA TYR A 148 -5.79 18.02 -5.60
C TYR A 148 -6.75 17.20 -4.73
N ARG A 149 -6.41 15.94 -4.41
CA ARG A 149 -7.21 15.08 -3.52
C ARG A 149 -6.82 15.22 -2.05
N ILE A 150 -5.74 15.91 -1.71
CA ILE A 150 -5.30 16.11 -0.31
C ILE A 150 -6.43 16.67 0.59
N PRO A 151 -7.20 17.69 0.20
CA PRO A 151 -8.29 18.21 1.06
C PRO A 151 -9.37 17.16 1.33
N VAL A 152 -9.73 16.38 0.32
CA VAL A 152 -10.71 15.28 0.43
C VAL A 152 -10.17 14.20 1.36
N ALA A 153 -8.90 13.80 1.19
CA ALA A 153 -8.28 12.76 1.99
C ALA A 153 -8.22 13.14 3.47
N ARG A 154 -7.88 14.41 3.78
CA ARG A 154 -7.87 14.93 5.15
C ARG A 154 -9.26 14.89 5.79
N LEU A 155 -10.30 15.31 5.06
CA LEU A 155 -11.67 15.28 5.56
C LEU A 155 -12.15 13.84 5.80
N ALA A 156 -11.88 12.94 4.84
CA ALA A 156 -12.24 11.52 4.95
C ALA A 156 -11.52 10.85 6.13
N ALA A 157 -10.24 11.11 6.34
CA ALA A 157 -9.48 10.58 7.48
C ALA A 157 -10.06 11.08 8.83
N ALA A 158 -10.43 12.36 8.91
CA ALA A 158 -11.07 12.92 10.10
C ALA A 158 -12.44 12.26 10.37
N GLN A 159 -13.26 12.08 9.33
CA GLN A 159 -14.55 11.38 9.43
C GLN A 159 -14.37 9.92 9.87
N ALA A 160 -13.41 9.20 9.28
CA ALA A 160 -13.10 7.82 9.65
C ALA A 160 -12.74 7.69 11.13
N SER A 161 -11.90 8.60 11.66
CA SER A 161 -11.52 8.64 13.07
C SER A 161 -12.69 8.97 14.01
N LEU A 162 -13.66 9.76 13.56
CA LEU A 162 -14.85 10.06 14.37
C LEU A 162 -15.85 8.90 14.40
N LEU A 163 -15.98 8.17 13.29
CA LEU A 163 -16.98 7.11 13.11
C LEU A 163 -16.52 5.74 13.66
N ASN A 164 -15.21 5.47 13.69
CA ASN A 164 -14.66 4.14 14.00
C ASN A 164 -13.80 4.12 15.28
N LYS A 165 -14.32 4.66 16.39
CA LYS A 165 -13.63 4.69 17.69
C LYS A 165 -13.41 3.32 18.31
#